data_AF-A0A7W0FLT8-F1
#
_entry.id   AF-A0A7W0FLT8-F1
#
_cell.length_a   1.000
_cell.length_b   1.000
_cell.length_c   1.000
_cell.angle_alpha   90.00
_cell.angle_beta   90.00
_cell.angle_gamma   90.00
#
_symmetry.space_group_name_H-M   'P 1'
#
loop_
_entity.id
_entity.type
_entity.pdbx_description
1 polymer ?
#
loop_
_entity_poly.entity_id
_entity_poly.type
_entity_poly.pdbx_seq_one_letter_code
_entity_poly.pdbx_strand_id
1 'polypeptide(L)'
;MKNEVPVDQHENITNIVQRMMLYHDPEGGYAPYICPSCGFACAVPAGTGEHRVPFSCKTRFCPSCRKVHVDNWANDITKDILEVPHLHITLTTADSLHHFFLKDRGLLKELLLVGAQAVLDVVQSIHPGIRIGFVYTIQL
;
A
#
# COMPACT_ATOMS: atom_id res chain seq x y z
N MET A 1 17.70 -0.08 19.54
CA MET A 1 16.48 0.60 19.04
C MET A 1 16.71 2.00 18.47
N LYS A 2 17.21 3.03 19.18
CA LYS A 2 17.37 4.39 18.58
C LYS A 2 18.37 4.50 17.41
N ASN A 3 19.24 3.50 17.22
CA ASN A 3 20.27 3.49 16.17
C ASN A 3 19.93 2.56 14.98
N GLU A 4 18.74 1.94 14.95
CA GLU A 4 18.35 1.00 13.88
C GLU A 4 17.54 1.65 12.77
N VAL A 5 16.91 2.80 13.05
CA VAL A 5 16.07 3.52 12.10
C VAL A 5 16.85 4.72 11.56
N PRO A 6 16.93 4.90 10.23
CA PRO A 6 17.54 6.07 9.62
C PRO A 6 16.88 7.37 10.11
N VAL A 7 17.69 8.39 10.41
CA VAL A 7 17.24 9.65 11.02
C VAL A 7 16.20 10.37 10.15
N ASP A 8 16.33 10.26 8.84
CA ASP A 8 15.39 10.81 7.84
C ASP A 8 13.98 10.22 7.95
N GLN A 9 13.81 9.03 8.55
CA GLN A 9 12.53 8.36 8.67
C GLN A 9 11.79 8.66 9.98
N HIS A 10 12.48 9.23 10.98
CA HIS A 10 11.91 9.42 12.32
C HIS A 10 10.66 10.30 12.33
N GLU A 11 10.66 11.39 11.56
CA GLU A 11 9.50 12.28 11.47
C GLU A 11 8.29 11.57 10.86
N ASN A 12 8.51 10.86 9.75
CA ASN A 12 7.45 10.12 9.07
C ASN A 12 6.86 9.02 9.97
N ILE A 13 7.72 8.27 10.67
CA ILE A 13 7.27 7.23 11.61
C ILE A 13 6.45 7.84 12.74
N THR A 14 6.91 8.96 13.31
CA THR A 14 6.18 9.66 14.38
C THR A 14 4.80 10.12 13.91
N ASN A 15 4.72 10.73 12.71
CA ASN A 15 3.46 11.16 12.11
C ASN A 15 2.48 9.98 11.91
N ILE A 16 3.00 8.86 11.39
CA ILE A 16 2.22 7.65 11.17
C ILE A 16 1.63 7.12 12.48
N VAL A 17 2.46 7.03 13.52
CA VAL A 17 2.03 6.53 14.83
C VAL A 17 0.96 7.44 15.42
N GLN A 18 1.18 8.77 15.41
CA GLN A 18 0.19 9.73 15.90
C GLN A 18 -1.16 9.63 15.18
N ARG A 19 -1.15 9.51 13.85
CA ARG A 19 -2.39 9.33 13.06
C ARG A 19 -3.08 8.01 13.36
N MET A 20 -2.32 6.94 13.66
CA MET A 20 -2.89 5.66 14.04
C MET A 20 -3.54 5.70 15.43
N MET A 21 -2.97 6.46 16.37
CA MET A 21 -3.55 6.62 17.71
C MET A 21 -4.93 7.29 17.67
N LEU A 22 -5.17 8.17 16.70
CA LEU A 22 -6.46 8.84 16.49
C LEU A 22 -7.35 8.11 15.48
N TYR A 23 -7.06 6.84 15.18
CA TYR A 23 -7.85 6.08 14.22
C TYR A 23 -9.27 5.88 14.74
N HIS A 24 -10.24 6.37 13.96
CA HIS A 24 -11.66 6.32 14.32
C HIS A 24 -12.02 7.13 15.58
N ASP A 25 -11.19 8.11 15.92
CA ASP A 25 -11.43 9.05 17.02
C ASP A 25 -11.92 10.40 16.46
N PRO A 26 -13.07 10.93 16.90
CA PRO A 26 -13.53 12.29 16.54
C PRO A 26 -12.50 13.39 16.81
N GLU A 27 -11.59 13.23 17.78
CA GLU A 27 -10.51 14.18 18.05
C GLU A 27 -9.53 14.31 16.86
N GLY A 28 -9.37 13.24 16.07
CA GLY A 28 -8.63 13.23 14.81
C GLY A 28 -9.37 13.84 13.63
N GLY A 29 -10.59 14.34 13.84
CA GLY A 29 -11.47 14.88 12.81
C GLY A 29 -12.59 13.91 12.42
N TYR A 30 -13.73 14.48 12.05
CA TYR A 30 -14.92 13.73 11.65
C TYR A 30 -15.73 14.49 10.59
N ALA A 31 -16.58 13.76 9.87
CA ALA A 31 -17.63 14.34 9.04
C ALA A 31 -18.99 14.20 9.75
N PRO A 32 -19.80 15.27 9.82
CA PRO A 32 -21.17 15.15 10.29
C PRO A 32 -22.02 14.44 9.23
N TYR A 33 -22.90 13.56 9.68
CA TYR A 33 -23.83 12.80 8.84
C TYR A 33 -25.21 12.78 9.50
N ILE A 34 -26.24 13.06 8.72
CA ILE A 34 -27.63 12.92 9.15
C ILE A 34 -28.22 11.75 8.39
N CYS A 35 -28.75 10.76 9.11
CA CYS A 35 -29.39 9.62 8.49
C CYS A 35 -30.68 10.06 7.79
N PRO A 36 -30.84 9.83 6.47
CA PRO A 36 -32.04 10.24 5.75
C PRO A 36 -33.30 9.49 6.20
N SER A 37 -33.15 8.29 6.77
CA SER A 37 -34.27 7.44 7.20
C SER A 37 -34.78 7.72 8.62
N CYS A 38 -33.90 8.12 9.55
CA CYS A 38 -34.29 8.42 10.93
C CYS A 38 -34.07 9.88 11.36
N GLY A 39 -33.54 10.73 10.47
CA GLY A 39 -33.25 12.12 10.76
C GLY A 39 -32.36 12.25 12.00
N PHE A 40 -32.87 12.95 13.00
CA PHE A 40 -32.18 13.23 14.26
C PHE A 40 -32.41 12.16 15.35
N ALA A 41 -33.26 11.15 15.10
CA ALA A 41 -33.66 10.17 16.11
C ALA A 41 -32.57 9.13 16.45
N CYS A 42 -31.57 8.93 15.57
CA CYS A 42 -30.49 7.94 15.78
C CYS A 42 -29.16 8.53 16.27
N ALA A 43 -29.04 9.87 16.37
CA ALA A 43 -27.77 10.53 16.65
C ALA A 43 -27.19 10.11 18.02
N VAL A 44 -25.87 9.95 18.10
CA VAL A 44 -25.16 9.59 19.35
C VAL A 44 -24.15 10.69 19.68
N PRO A 45 -24.23 11.34 20.86
CA PRO A 45 -25.16 11.06 21.96
C PRO A 45 -26.61 11.39 21.60
N ALA A 46 -27.55 10.59 22.11
CA ALA A 46 -28.98 10.76 21.88
C ALA A 46 -29.40 12.21 22.21
N GLY A 47 -29.71 13.01 21.19
CA GLY A 47 -30.21 14.38 21.34
C GLY A 47 -29.50 15.47 20.52
N THR A 48 -28.37 15.19 19.85
CA THR A 48 -27.64 16.22 19.06
C THR A 48 -27.98 16.24 17.57
N GLY A 49 -28.67 15.21 17.07
CA GLY A 49 -29.10 15.11 15.68
C GLY A 49 -28.01 14.72 14.65
N GLU A 50 -26.74 15.07 14.85
CA GLU A 50 -25.67 14.64 13.94
C GLU A 50 -25.00 13.33 14.39
N HIS A 51 -24.75 12.43 13.44
CA HIS A 51 -23.75 11.38 13.60
C HIS A 51 -22.38 11.93 13.25
N ARG A 52 -21.41 11.72 14.12
CA ARG A 52 -20.01 12.01 13.80
C ARG A 52 -19.39 10.77 13.23
N VAL A 53 -18.95 10.82 11.98
CA VAL A 53 -18.21 9.74 11.32
C VAL A 53 -16.73 10.07 11.40
N PRO A 54 -15.96 9.45 12.30
CA PRO A 54 -14.55 9.77 12.49
C PRO A 54 -13.73 9.34 11.28
N PHE A 55 -12.69 10.11 10.96
CA PHE A 55 -11.84 9.80 9.82
C PHE A 55 -10.96 8.57 10.05
N SER A 56 -10.60 7.92 8.94
CA SER A 56 -9.59 6.90 8.93
C SER A 56 -8.19 7.52 8.91
N CYS A 57 -7.21 6.79 9.48
CA CYS A 57 -5.85 7.30 9.58
C CYS A 57 -5.12 7.26 8.24
N LYS A 58 -5.57 6.44 7.28
CA LYS A 58 -5.02 6.29 5.91
C LYS A 58 -3.50 6.02 5.89
N THR A 59 -2.98 5.37 6.93
CA THR A 59 -1.56 5.01 7.02
C THR A 59 -1.32 3.58 6.51
N ARG A 60 -0.11 3.32 5.99
CA ARG A 60 0.28 2.00 5.46
C ARG A 60 0.39 0.90 6.52
N PHE A 61 0.48 1.27 7.80
CA PHE A 61 0.68 0.37 8.93
C PHE A 61 -0.62 0.04 9.68
N CYS A 62 -1.70 0.80 9.45
CA CYS A 62 -3.01 0.45 9.99
C CYS A 62 -3.61 -0.73 9.21
N PRO A 63 -3.94 -1.86 9.85
CA PRO A 63 -4.48 -3.04 9.16
C PRO A 63 -5.78 -2.75 8.39
N SER A 64 -6.71 -2.01 9.01
CA SER A 64 -8.00 -1.66 8.42
C SER A 64 -7.86 -0.77 7.18
N CYS A 65 -6.99 0.25 7.26
CA CYS A 65 -6.73 1.12 6.11
C CYS A 65 -5.96 0.38 5.02
N ARG A 66 -4.96 -0.41 5.40
CA ARG A 66 -4.13 -1.16 4.45
C ARG A 66 -4.94 -2.20 3.69
N LYS A 67 -5.90 -2.88 4.33
CA LYS A 67 -6.80 -3.83 3.66
C LYS A 67 -7.56 -3.18 2.52
N VAL A 68 -8.18 -2.02 2.75
CA VAL A 68 -8.89 -1.26 1.72
C VAL A 68 -7.94 -0.90 0.56
N HIS A 69 -6.72 -0.45 0.86
CA HIS A 69 -5.73 -0.16 -0.17
C HIS A 69 -5.34 -1.39 -1.00
N VAL A 70 -5.12 -2.54 -0.35
CA VAL A 70 -4.78 -3.80 -1.02
C VAL A 70 -5.92 -4.27 -1.92
N ASP A 71 -7.16 -4.19 -1.43
CA ASP A 71 -8.34 -4.59 -2.20
C ASP A 71 -8.55 -3.70 -3.42
N ASN A 72 -8.42 -2.38 -3.25
CA ASN A 72 -8.53 -1.44 -4.36
C ASN A 72 -7.46 -1.70 -5.42
N TRP A 73 -6.20 -1.89 -4.99
CA TRP A 73 -5.11 -2.23 -5.91
C TRP A 73 -5.36 -3.56 -6.63
N ALA A 74 -5.80 -4.60 -5.92
CA ALA A 74 -6.12 -5.89 -6.53
C ALA A 74 -7.25 -5.77 -7.57
N ASN A 75 -8.31 -5.02 -7.24
CA ASN A 75 -9.42 -4.75 -8.15
C ASN A 75 -8.98 -3.97 -9.39
N ASP A 76 -8.07 -3.01 -9.24
CA ASP A 76 -7.55 -2.24 -10.38
C ASP A 76 -6.68 -3.11 -11.29
N ILE A 77 -5.75 -3.87 -10.70
CA ILE A 77 -4.90 -4.80 -11.47
C ILE A 77 -5.73 -5.87 -12.18
N THR A 78 -6.79 -6.37 -11.56
CA THR A 78 -7.66 -7.40 -12.18
C THR A 78 -8.34 -6.89 -13.45
N LYS A 79 -8.57 -5.58 -13.58
CA LYS A 79 -9.16 -4.98 -14.80
C LYS A 79 -8.17 -4.96 -15.97
N ASP A 80 -6.88 -4.87 -15.68
CA ASP A 80 -5.82 -4.73 -16.68
C ASP A 80 -5.19 -6.07 -17.07
N ILE A 81 -5.38 -7.11 -16.25
CA ILE A 81 -4.81 -8.45 -16.48
C ILE A 81 -5.70 -9.29 -17.42
N LEU A 82 -5.05 -10.03 -18.31
CA LEU A 82 -5.71 -10.99 -19.21
C LEU A 82 -6.14 -12.26 -18.47
N GLU A 83 -7.31 -12.80 -18.80
CA GLU A 83 -7.82 -14.06 -18.24
C GLU A 83 -7.09 -15.30 -18.83
N VAL A 84 -5.83 -15.48 -18.43
CA VAL A 84 -4.94 -16.57 -18.89
C VAL A 84 -4.10 -17.09 -17.72
N PRO A 85 -3.50 -18.29 -17.82
CA PRO A 85 -2.56 -18.75 -16.80
C PRO A 85 -1.39 -17.77 -16.62
N HIS A 86 -1.15 -17.36 -15.38
CA HIS A 86 -0.05 -16.46 -15.02
C HIS A 86 1.13 -17.23 -14.43
N LEU A 87 2.34 -16.75 -14.74
CA LEU A 87 3.56 -17.24 -14.12
C LEU A 87 4.00 -16.24 -13.04
N HIS A 88 4.12 -16.71 -11.80
CA HIS A 88 4.70 -15.93 -10.71
C HIS A 88 6.21 -16.18 -10.64
N ILE A 89 6.99 -15.10 -10.77
CA ILE A 89 8.46 -15.15 -10.69
C ILE A 89 8.90 -14.29 -9.50
N THR A 90 9.66 -14.89 -8.58
CA THR A 90 10.28 -14.17 -7.48
C THR A 90 11.78 -14.06 -7.74
N LEU A 91 12.27 -12.84 -7.95
CA LEU A 91 13.70 -12.56 -8.06
C LEU A 91 14.24 -12.18 -6.68
N THR A 92 15.20 -12.97 -6.19
CA THR A 92 15.84 -12.72 -4.89
C THR A 92 17.18 -12.01 -5.08
N THR A 93 17.57 -11.24 -4.07
CA THR A 93 18.87 -10.56 -4.05
C THR A 93 19.86 -11.36 -3.24
N ALA A 94 21.10 -11.46 -3.73
CA ALA A 94 22.18 -12.05 -2.96
C ALA A 94 22.47 -11.21 -1.70
N ASP A 95 22.78 -11.88 -0.58
CA ASP A 95 23.03 -11.24 0.71
C ASP A 95 24.11 -10.15 0.67
N SER A 96 25.14 -10.36 -0.17
CA SER A 96 26.22 -9.39 -0.40
C SER A 96 25.73 -8.05 -0.95
N LEU A 97 24.55 -8.00 -1.58
CA LEU A 97 23.97 -6.79 -2.14
C LEU A 97 23.07 -6.04 -1.15
N HIS A 98 22.66 -6.65 -0.04
CA HIS A 98 21.69 -6.07 0.89
C HIS A 98 22.14 -4.72 1.46
N HIS A 99 23.44 -4.57 1.78
CA HIS A 99 23.96 -3.32 2.33
C HIS A 99 23.79 -2.13 1.37
N PHE A 100 23.85 -2.34 0.06
CA PHE A 100 23.62 -1.28 -0.93
C PHE A 100 22.17 -0.80 -0.90
N PHE A 101 21.21 -1.75 -0.85
CA PHE A 101 19.78 -1.41 -0.76
C PHE A 101 19.40 -0.78 0.58
N LEU A 102 20.07 -1.15 1.67
CA LEU A 102 19.88 -0.50 2.97
C LEU A 102 20.32 0.96 2.95
N LYS A 103 21.44 1.26 2.28
CA LYS A 103 21.98 2.61 2.14
C LYS A 103 21.17 3.47 1.18
N ASP A 104 20.73 2.89 0.06
CA ASP A 104 19.89 3.55 -0.93
C ASP A 104 18.74 2.65 -1.35
N ARG A 105 17.55 2.96 -0.83
CA ARG A 105 16.31 2.22 -1.11
C ARG A 105 15.83 2.42 -2.56
N GLY A 106 16.27 3.48 -3.25
CA GLY A 106 15.95 3.73 -4.65
C GLY A 106 16.48 2.64 -5.58
N LEU A 107 17.61 2.01 -5.21
CA LEU A 107 18.22 0.91 -5.97
C LEU A 107 17.31 -0.32 -6.09
N LEU A 108 16.34 -0.51 -5.20
CA LEU A 108 15.38 -1.62 -5.30
C LEU A 108 14.48 -1.46 -6.52
N LYS A 109 14.14 -0.22 -6.91
CA LYS A 109 13.39 0.07 -8.13
C LYS A 109 14.21 -0.31 -9.37
N GLU A 110 15.47 0.11 -9.40
CA GLU A 110 16.37 -0.19 -10.52
C GLU A 110 16.61 -1.69 -10.68
N LEU A 111 16.84 -2.39 -9.57
CA LEU A 111 16.95 -3.86 -9.57
C LEU A 111 15.72 -4.52 -10.21
N LEU A 112 14.51 -4.08 -9.84
CA LEU A 112 13.29 -4.65 -10.37
C LEU A 112 13.15 -4.43 -11.87
N LEU A 113 13.47 -3.23 -12.36
CA LEU A 113 13.40 -2.90 -13.78
C LEU A 113 14.40 -3.74 -14.58
N VAL A 114 15.64 -3.86 -14.09
CA VAL A 114 16.67 -4.71 -14.72
C VAL A 114 16.25 -6.19 -14.68
N GLY A 115 15.71 -6.66 -13.56
CA GLY A 115 15.21 -8.02 -13.41
C GLY A 115 14.08 -8.33 -14.40
N ALA A 116 13.10 -7.43 -14.54
CA ALA A 116 12.02 -7.57 -15.50
C ALA A 116 12.54 -7.59 -16.95
N GLN A 117 13.50 -6.71 -17.27
CA GLN A 117 14.13 -6.69 -18.59
C GLN A 117 14.90 -7.98 -18.90
N ALA A 118 15.65 -8.52 -17.93
CA ALA A 118 16.37 -9.77 -18.10
C ALA A 118 15.43 -10.95 -18.42
N VAL A 119 14.26 -11.01 -17.74
CA VAL A 119 13.25 -12.03 -18.04
C VAL A 119 12.67 -11.83 -19.45
N LEU A 120 12.37 -10.58 -19.84
CA LEU A 120 11.89 -10.25 -21.19
C LEU A 120 12.87 -10.72 -22.27
N ASP A 121 14.16 -10.41 -22.11
CA ASP A 121 15.20 -10.76 -23.08
C ASP A 121 15.31 -12.28 -23.27
N VAL A 122 15.29 -13.03 -22.17
CA VAL A 122 15.31 -14.50 -22.20
C VAL A 122 14.09 -15.05 -22.92
N VAL A 123 12.87 -14.59 -22.58
CA VAL A 123 11.65 -15.11 -23.22
C VAL A 123 11.62 -14.78 -24.71
N GLN A 124 12.02 -13.57 -25.10
CA GLN A 124 12.07 -13.17 -26.51
C GLN A 124 13.09 -13.98 -27.31
N SER A 125 14.24 -14.33 -26.71
CA SER A 125 15.25 -15.16 -27.38
C SER A 125 14.78 -16.59 -27.65
N ILE A 126 14.02 -17.18 -26.73
CA ILE A 126 13.51 -18.56 -26.85
C ILE A 126 12.24 -18.58 -27.71
N HIS A 127 11.41 -17.54 -27.64
CA HIS A 127 10.11 -17.45 -28.32
C HIS A 127 9.94 -16.12 -29.07
N PRO A 128 10.62 -15.93 -30.21
CA PRO A 128 10.54 -14.71 -31.02
C PRO A 128 9.15 -14.59 -31.67
N GLY A 129 8.24 -13.87 -31.03
CA GLY A 129 6.87 -13.66 -31.51
C GLY A 129 5.82 -13.57 -30.40
N ILE A 130 6.15 -14.00 -29.18
CA ILE A 130 5.26 -13.86 -28.03
C ILE A 130 5.38 -12.45 -27.45
N ARG A 131 4.25 -11.77 -27.31
CA ARG A 131 4.14 -10.53 -26.53
C ARG A 131 3.69 -10.87 -25.12
N ILE A 132 4.55 -10.60 -24.14
CA ILE A 132 4.26 -10.81 -22.71
C ILE A 132 4.11 -9.47 -22.01
N GLY A 133 3.14 -9.39 -21.10
CA GLY A 133 2.98 -8.29 -20.15
C GLY A 133 3.60 -8.66 -18.80
N PHE A 134 4.13 -7.68 -18.09
CA PHE A 134 4.64 -7.86 -16.74
C PHE A 134 3.87 -6.98 -15.75
N VAL A 135 3.46 -7.60 -14.65
CA VAL A 135 3.09 -6.90 -13.42
C VAL A 135 4.16 -7.23 -12.40
N TYR A 136 4.88 -6.22 -11.94
CA TYR A 136 5.97 -6.38 -10.98
C TYR A 136 5.66 -5.58 -9.71
N THR A 137 6.05 -6.13 -8.57
CA THR A 137 5.92 -5.48 -7.27
C THR A 137 7.21 -5.68 -6.49
N ILE A 138 7.58 -4.67 -5.69
CA ILE A 138 8.67 -4.79 -4.73
C ILE A 138 8.05 -4.94 -3.36
N GLN A 139 8.42 -6.00 -2.67
CA GLN A 139 8.09 -6.18 -1.28
C GLN A 139 9.23 -5.60 -0.45
N LEU A 140 8.98 -4.42 0.15
CA LEU A 140 9.88 -3.73 1.09
C LEU A 140 9.65 -4.22 2.52
#